data_AF-A0A8T5MS19-F1
#
_entry.id   AF-A0A8T5MS19-F1
#
_cell.length_a   1.000
_cell.length_b   1.000
_cell.length_c   1.000
_cell.angle_alpha   90.00
_cell.angle_beta   90.00
_cell.angle_gamma   90.00
#
_symmetry.space_group_name_H-M   'P 1'
#
loop_
_entity.id
_entity.type
_entity.pdbx_description
1 polymer ?
#
loop_
_entity_poly.entity_id
_entity_poly.type
_entity_poly.pdbx_seq_one_letter_code
_entity_poly.pdbx_strand_id
1 'polypeptide(L)'
;MAEQTEKFGVEMQFPEKVIALDLSGKTKIVSTKKGKYQARALIISVGMHGKKLLVPGETEFLGKGVSYCALVMVPSLKAKL
;
A
#
# COMPACT_ATOMS: atom_id res chain seq x y z
N MET A 1 14.88 -0.34 -1.81
CA MET A 1 14.23 -1.42 -1.04
C MET A 1 14.12 -2.71 -1.86
N ALA A 2 13.51 -2.69 -3.06
CA ALA A 2 13.46 -3.87 -3.93
C ALA A 2 14.86 -4.44 -4.22
N GLU A 3 15.78 -3.61 -4.71
CA GLU A 3 17.16 -4.03 -5.05
C GLU A 3 17.93 -4.68 -3.89
N GLN A 4 17.74 -4.18 -2.67
CA GLN A 4 18.36 -4.78 -1.48
C GLN A 4 17.84 -6.19 -1.24
N THR A 5 16.54 -6.40 -1.43
CA THR A 5 15.85 -7.65 -1.13
C THR A 5 16.13 -8.70 -2.22
N GLU A 6 16.36 -8.27 -3.46
CA GLU A 6 16.91 -9.11 -4.54
C GLU A 6 18.32 -9.62 -4.21
N LYS A 7 19.19 -8.79 -3.60
CA LYS A 7 20.53 -9.22 -3.14
C LYS A 7 20.47 -10.30 -2.06
N PHE A 8 19.38 -10.36 -1.29
CA PHE A 8 19.16 -11.41 -0.28
C PHE A 8 18.43 -12.65 -0.84
N GLY A 9 18.13 -12.69 -2.14
CA GLY A 9 17.52 -13.85 -2.81
C GLY A 9 16.05 -14.09 -2.45
N VAL A 10 15.33 -13.06 -2.02
CA VAL A 10 13.91 -13.18 -1.69
C VAL A 10 13.08 -13.23 -2.98
N GLU A 11 12.22 -14.25 -3.09
CA GLU A 11 11.29 -14.37 -4.22
C GLU A 11 10.22 -13.28 -4.14
N MET A 12 10.15 -12.44 -5.17
CA MET A 12 9.15 -11.38 -5.28
C MET A 12 8.16 -11.67 -6.40
N GLN A 13 6.88 -11.68 -6.05
CA GLN A 13 5.80 -11.77 -7.02
C GLN A 13 5.28 -10.36 -7.33
N PHE A 14 5.78 -9.77 -8.42
CA PHE A 14 5.36 -8.45 -8.91
C PHE A 14 5.24 -8.44 -10.44
N PRO A 15 4.19 -7.81 -11.03
CA PRO A 15 3.05 -7.16 -10.38
C PRO A 15 1.96 -8.18 -10.04
N GLU A 16 1.69 -8.37 -8.74
CA GLU A 16 0.64 -9.26 -8.28
C GLU A 16 -0.06 -8.69 -7.05
N LYS A 17 -1.39 -8.64 -7.09
CA LYS A 17 -2.21 -8.08 -6.03
C LYS A 17 -2.95 -9.19 -5.29
N VAL A 18 -2.86 -9.15 -3.96
CA VAL A 18 -3.65 -9.98 -3.05
C VAL A 18 -5.10 -9.49 -3.06
N ILE A 19 -6.04 -10.43 -3.21
CA ILE A 19 -7.49 -10.18 -3.22
C ILE A 19 -8.12 -10.61 -1.90
N ALA A 20 -7.69 -11.74 -1.34
CA ALA A 20 -8.28 -12.29 -0.13
C ALA A 20 -7.23 -13.03 0.70
N LEU A 21 -7.49 -13.07 2.01
CA LEU A 21 -6.69 -13.78 3.01
C LEU A 21 -7.60 -14.70 3.81
N ASP A 22 -7.23 -15.97 3.95
CA ASP A 22 -7.83 -16.88 4.94
C ASP A 22 -6.81 -17.15 6.04
N LEU A 23 -7.13 -16.71 7.25
CA LEU A 23 -6.27 -16.80 8.42
C LEU A 23 -6.81 -17.75 9.49
N SER A 24 -7.93 -18.43 9.23
CA SER A 24 -8.68 -19.22 10.21
C SER A 24 -7.94 -20.50 10.61
N GLY A 25 -7.15 -21.06 9.68
CA GLY A 25 -6.40 -22.30 9.88
C GLY A 25 -4.98 -22.12 10.44
N LYS A 26 -4.32 -23.26 10.73
CA LYS A 26 -2.88 -23.32 11.02
C LYS A 26 -2.03 -22.86 9.83
N THR A 27 -2.50 -23.15 8.62
CA THR A 27 -1.91 -22.65 7.37
C THR A 27 -2.68 -21.42 6.92
N LYS A 28 -1.96 -20.34 6.65
CA LYS A 28 -2.51 -19.09 6.12
C LYS A 28 -2.55 -19.18 4.60
N ILE A 29 -3.67 -18.78 4.01
CA ILE A 29 -3.87 -18.83 2.56
C ILE A 29 -4.00 -17.40 2.04
N VAL A 30 -3.18 -17.07 1.04
CA VAL A 30 -3.19 -15.79 0.34
C VAL A 30 -3.71 -16.03 -1.07
N SER A 31 -4.83 -15.41 -1.44
CA SER A 31 -5.42 -15.55 -2.77
C SER A 31 -5.12 -14.31 -3.62
N THR A 32 -4.64 -14.54 -4.83
CA THR A 32 -4.32 -13.52 -5.84
C THR A 32 -5.08 -13.82 -7.13
N LYS A 33 -4.92 -12.97 -8.15
CA LYS A 33 -5.49 -13.25 -9.49
C LYS A 33 -4.82 -14.43 -10.20
N LYS A 34 -3.56 -14.71 -9.88
CA LYS A 34 -2.77 -15.75 -10.56
C LYS A 34 -2.81 -17.10 -9.83
N GLY A 35 -3.17 -17.10 -8.54
CA GLY A 35 -3.27 -18.35 -7.79
C GLY A 35 -3.46 -18.16 -6.29
N LYS A 36 -3.08 -19.19 -5.54
CA LYS A 36 -3.14 -19.21 -4.07
C LYS A 36 -1.78 -19.61 -3.52
N TYR A 37 -1.33 -18.88 -2.51
CA TYR A 37 -0.11 -19.16 -1.76
C TYR A 37 -0.48 -19.65 -0.36
N GLN A 38 0.32 -20.58 0.17
CA GLN A 38 0.13 -21.12 1.51
C GLN A 38 1.38 -20.91 2.34
N ALA A 39 1.23 -20.42 3.57
CA ALA A 39 2.34 -20.19 4.48
C ALA A 39 1.95 -20.51 5.93
N ARG A 40 2.93 -20.88 6.76
CA ARG A 40 2.72 -21.09 8.20
C ARG A 40 2.59 -19.77 8.97
N ALA A 41 3.32 -18.74 8.51
CA ALA A 41 3.32 -17.40 9.07
C ALA A 41 3.10 -16.38 7.94
N LEU A 42 2.43 -15.27 8.26
CA LEU A 42 2.15 -14.18 7.33
C LEU A 42 2.44 -12.84 8.02
N ILE A 43 3.25 -12.00 7.39
CA ILE A 43 3.49 -10.62 7.83
C ILE A 43 2.71 -9.69 6.90
N ILE A 44 1.79 -8.90 7.47
CA ILE A 44 0.94 -7.98 6.70
C ILE A 44 1.53 -6.58 6.80
N SER A 45 2.03 -6.07 5.66
CA SER A 45 2.64 -4.75 5.54
C SER A 45 2.02 -3.92 4.41
N VAL A 46 0.70 -4.05 4.20
CA VAL A 46 -0.07 -3.37 3.13
C VAL A 46 -0.17 -1.85 3.27
N GLY A 47 0.41 -1.29 4.33
CA GLY A 47 0.36 0.13 4.66
C GLY A 47 -1.04 0.57 5.09
N MET A 48 -1.25 1.88 5.07
CA MET A 48 -2.52 2.52 5.40
C MET A 48 -2.85 3.55 4.31
N HIS A 49 -4.14 3.72 4.04
CA HIS A 49 -4.62 4.77 3.16
C HIS A 49 -5.34 5.82 3.99
N GLY A 50 -5.12 7.11 3.67
CA GLY A 50 -5.83 8.21 4.30
C GLY A 50 -7.33 8.07 4.09
N LYS A 51 -8.12 8.23 5.17
CA LYS A 51 -9.58 8.23 5.06
C LYS A 51 -10.01 9.50 4.33
N LYS A 52 -10.78 9.32 3.24
CA LYS A 52 -11.38 10.44 2.50
C LYS A 52 -12.48 11.09 3.35
N LEU A 53 -12.52 12.42 3.36
CA LEU A 53 -13.52 13.24 4.03
C LEU A 53 -14.83 13.34 3.24
N LEU A 54 -14.84 12.93 1.96
CA LEU A 54 -16.00 12.92 1.05
C LEU A 54 -16.63 14.31 0.85
N VAL A 55 -15.83 15.37 0.99
CA VAL A 55 -16.27 16.75 0.76
C VAL A 55 -16.10 17.15 -0.71
N PRO A 56 -16.98 18.02 -1.25
CA PRO A 56 -16.82 18.54 -2.61
C PRO A 56 -15.46 19.24 -2.74
N GLY A 57 -14.74 18.96 -3.84
CA GLY A 57 -13.40 19.46 -4.08
C GLY A 57 -12.25 18.60 -3.52
N GLU A 58 -12.48 17.65 -2.60
CA GLU A 58 -11.39 16.84 -2.01
C GLU A 58 -10.59 16.07 -3.07
N THR A 59 -11.29 15.38 -3.96
CA THR A 59 -10.65 14.62 -5.05
C THR A 59 -10.12 15.51 -6.16
N GLU A 60 -10.76 16.65 -6.41
CA GLU A 60 -10.40 17.58 -7.49
C GLU A 60 -9.12 18.37 -7.14
N PHE A 61 -8.93 18.68 -5.86
CA PHE A 61 -7.77 19.42 -5.35
C PHE A 61 -6.69 18.52 -4.73
N LEU A 62 -6.85 17.19 -4.77
CA LEU A 62 -5.83 16.25 -4.30
C LEU A 62 -4.52 16.45 -5.08
N GLY A 63 -3.43 16.75 -4.38
CA GLY A 63 -2.14 17.10 -4.97
C GLY A 63 -2.01 18.55 -5.47
N LYS A 64 -3.09 19.35 -5.46
CA LYS A 64 -3.11 20.78 -5.85
C LYS A 64 -3.38 21.73 -4.68
N GLY A 65 -3.28 21.22 -3.45
CA GLY A 65 -3.58 21.96 -2.22
C GLY A 65 -4.18 21.06 -1.13
N VAL A 66 -4.76 19.91 -1.50
CA VAL A 66 -5.21 18.87 -0.57
C VAL A 66 -4.20 17.71 -0.58
N SER A 67 -3.75 17.26 0.58
CA SER A 67 -2.83 16.13 0.77
C SER A 67 -3.11 15.49 2.12
N TYR A 68 -2.97 14.17 2.18
CA TYR A 68 -3.16 13.40 3.41
C TYR A 68 -1.87 13.30 4.26
N CYS A 69 -0.74 13.83 3.79
CA CYS A 69 0.51 13.86 4.53
C CYS A 69 1.01 15.30 4.70
N ALA A 70 0.98 15.80 5.93
CA ALA A 70 1.37 17.17 6.27
C ALA A 70 2.88 17.44 6.04
N LEU A 71 3.74 16.45 6.31
CA LEU A 71 5.20 16.59 6.13
C LEU A 71 5.60 16.75 4.66
N VAL A 72 4.90 16.06 3.75
CA VAL A 72 5.16 16.13 2.31
C VAL A 72 4.67 17.45 1.70
N MET A 73 3.75 18.16 2.37
CA MET A 73 3.14 19.39 1.86
C MET A 73 4.06 20.62 1.91
N VAL A 74 4.97 20.68 2.88
CA VAL A 74 5.73 21.90 3.21
C VAL A 74 6.59 22.44 2.05
N PRO A 75 7.24 21.61 1.21
CA PRO A 75 7.99 22.13 0.06
C PRO A 75 7.09 22.74 -1.03
N SER A 76 5.90 22.18 -1.27
CA SER A 76 5.01 22.57 -2.38
C SER A 76 4.15 23.82 -2.08
N LEU A 77 4.03 24.22 -0.82
CA LEU A 77 3.19 25.37 -0.41
C LEU A 77 3.92 26.72 -0.44
N LYS A 78 5.25 26.75 -0.61
CA LYS A 78 6.08 27.97 -0.54
C LYS A 78 5.83 29.02 -1.64
N ALA A 79 4.93 28.76 -2.60
CA ALA A 79 4.60 29.67 -3.70
C ALA A 79 3.27 30.43 -3.53
N LYS A 80 2.63 30.38 -2.34
CA LYS A 80 1.32 31.01 -2.08
C LYS A 80 1.33 32.10 -1.00
N LEU A 81 2.50 32.53 -0.54
CA LEU A 81 2.69 33.70 0.33
C LEU A 81 3.44 34.79 -0.43
#